data_AF-A0A0K8TVU1-F1
#
_entry.id   AF-A0A0K8TVU1-F1
#
_cell.length_a   1.000
_cell.length_b   1.000
_cell.length_c   1.000
_cell.angle_alpha   90.00
_cell.angle_beta   90.00
_cell.angle_gamma   90.00
#
_symmetry.space_group_name_H-M   'P 1'
#
loop_
_entity.id
_entity.type
_entity.pdbx_description
1 polymer ?
#
loop_
_entity_poly.entity_id
_entity_poly.type
_entity_poly.pdbx_seq_one_letter_code
_entity_poly.pdbx_strand_id
1 'polypeptide(L)'
;MRLHFTAILIIILQQINRIFTQSIPISPCPKIFQYRFDGTEWYGILSVRNTDFAEALQIKVTLSMRGKPTTSYLGEIELLSRGQFHSNVPVLYKIKFPKTHFPPKLLHVTANNHVICVGQSDLSIFVTQIQLEHTRKFTFIGDDEPSDILPGHAQFSATLMEDEEEDDDDIAFLSTDTKFSAEHLP
;
A
#
# COMPACT_ATOMS: atom_id res chain seq x y z
N MET A 1 55.53 33.65 3.63
CA MET A 1 54.30 33.83 4.44
C MET A 1 53.00 33.83 3.63
N ARG A 2 52.92 34.41 2.41
CA ARG A 2 51.67 34.50 1.63
C ARG A 2 51.06 33.15 1.19
N LEU A 3 51.88 32.14 0.88
CA LEU A 3 51.44 30.79 0.46
C LEU A 3 50.75 29.98 1.56
N HIS A 4 51.06 30.23 2.83
CA HIS A 4 50.43 29.52 3.95
C HIS A 4 49.00 30.03 4.19
N PHE A 5 48.78 31.33 4.05
CA PHE A 5 47.44 31.93 4.20
C PHE A 5 46.48 31.47 3.11
N THR A 6 46.94 31.32 1.86
CA THR A 6 46.10 30.81 0.76
C THR A 6 45.72 29.34 0.98
N ALA A 7 46.64 28.51 1.47
CA ALA A 7 46.35 27.12 1.79
C ALA A 7 45.36 26.98 2.96
N ILE A 8 45.55 27.77 4.03
CA ILE A 8 44.63 27.81 5.17
C ILE A 8 43.24 28.29 4.74
N LEU A 9 43.16 29.32 3.89
CA LEU A 9 41.89 29.83 3.36
C LEU A 9 41.16 28.76 2.53
N ILE A 10 41.88 28.00 1.70
CA ILE A 10 41.30 26.89 0.90
C ILE A 10 40.79 25.78 1.82
N ILE A 11 41.54 25.40 2.86
CA ILE A 11 41.12 24.37 3.83
C ILE A 11 39.87 24.83 4.60
N ILE A 12 39.80 26.10 4.99
CA ILE A 12 38.62 26.68 5.66
C ILE A 12 37.41 26.71 4.72
N LEU A 13 37.58 27.14 3.47
CA LEU A 13 36.52 27.12 2.44
C LEU A 13 36.01 25.70 2.18
N GLN A 14 36.88 24.69 2.16
CA GLN A 14 36.48 23.28 2.01
C GLN A 14 35.70 22.77 3.23
N GLN A 15 36.06 23.20 4.44
CA GLN A 15 35.34 22.83 5.67
C GLN A 15 33.97 23.50 5.75
N ILE A 16 33.84 24.77 5.36
CA ILE A 16 32.55 25.51 5.38
C ILE A 16 31.49 24.84 4.50
N ASN A 17 31.89 24.31 3.34
CA ASN A 17 30.98 23.60 2.43
C ASN A 17 30.42 22.28 3.00
N ARG A 18 31.07 21.68 4.01
CA ARG A 18 30.58 20.44 4.64
C ARG A 18 29.52 20.68 5.72
N ILE A 19 29.33 21.92 6.16
CA ILE A 19 28.51 22.23 7.35
C ILE A 19 27.00 22.27 7.04
N PHE A 20 26.58 22.36 5.76
CA PHE A 20 25.17 22.64 5.45
C PHE A 20 24.48 21.79 4.37
N THR A 21 25.05 20.68 3.91
CA THR A 21 24.32 19.81 2.96
C THR A 21 23.69 18.61 3.67
N GLN A 22 22.42 18.73 4.09
CA GLN A 22 21.58 17.55 4.28
C GLN A 22 21.23 17.01 2.90
N SER A 23 22.11 16.17 2.34
CA SER A 23 21.83 15.50 1.07
C SER A 23 20.72 14.47 1.23
N ILE A 24 19.96 14.26 0.15
CA ILE A 24 18.97 13.18 0.09
C ILE A 24 19.68 11.85 0.40
N PRO A 25 19.18 11.06 1.37
CA PRO A 25 19.82 9.82 1.78
C PRO A 25 19.79 8.80 0.63
N ILE A 26 20.86 8.03 0.54
CA ILE A 26 20.94 6.88 -0.36
C ILE A 26 20.31 5.69 0.35
N SER A 27 19.44 4.96 -0.35
CA SER A 27 18.86 3.74 0.18
C SER A 27 19.97 2.70 0.44
N PRO A 28 20.02 2.06 1.61
CA PRO A 28 20.94 0.95 1.88
C PRO A 28 20.64 -0.29 1.02
N CYS A 29 19.40 -0.42 0.51
CA CYS A 29 18.98 -1.53 -0.35
C CYS A 29 18.24 -1.01 -1.59
N PRO A 30 18.94 -0.50 -2.61
CA PRO A 30 18.32 0.16 -3.76
C PRO A 30 17.35 -0.73 -4.56
N LYS A 31 17.52 -2.05 -4.49
CA LYS A 31 16.63 -3.02 -5.17
C LYS A 31 15.28 -3.18 -4.45
N ILE A 32 15.23 -2.89 -3.16
CA ILE A 32 14.06 -3.12 -2.30
C ILE A 32 13.38 -1.79 -1.97
N PHE A 33 14.15 -0.76 -1.64
CA PHE A 33 13.64 0.55 -1.25
C PHE A 33 14.30 1.66 -2.04
N GLN A 34 13.52 2.61 -2.53
CA GLN A 34 14.02 3.78 -3.26
C GLN A 34 13.31 5.05 -2.84
N TYR A 35 14.07 6.12 -2.64
CA TYR A 35 13.53 7.46 -2.46
C TYR A 35 13.03 8.03 -3.79
N ARG A 36 11.90 8.74 -3.72
CA ARG A 36 11.24 9.41 -4.84
C ARG A 36 10.68 10.75 -4.37
N PHE A 37 10.55 11.66 -5.32
CA PHE A 37 9.96 12.99 -5.14
C PHE A 37 8.91 13.18 -6.22
N ASP A 38 7.69 13.56 -5.83
CA ASP A 38 6.57 13.78 -6.77
C ASP A 38 6.40 15.25 -7.18
N GLY A 39 7.33 16.12 -6.78
CA GLY A 39 7.23 17.57 -6.99
C GLY A 39 6.75 18.32 -5.75
N THR A 40 6.07 17.63 -4.83
CA THR A 40 5.55 18.24 -3.59
C THR A 40 6.24 17.65 -2.36
N GLU A 41 6.33 16.33 -2.28
CA GLU A 41 6.84 15.63 -1.11
C GLU A 41 7.75 14.46 -1.47
N TRP A 42 8.65 14.14 -0.54
CA TRP A 42 9.48 12.94 -0.62
C TRP A 42 8.70 11.74 -0.10
N TYR A 43 8.88 10.61 -0.76
CA TYR A 43 8.33 9.33 -0.35
C TYR A 43 9.28 8.18 -0.71
N GLY A 44 9.07 7.03 -0.07
CA GLY A 44 9.75 5.79 -0.40
C GLY A 44 8.89 4.89 -1.27
N ILE A 45 9.48 4.20 -2.23
CA ILE A 45 8.88 3.04 -2.89
C ILE A 45 9.56 1.80 -2.32
N LEU A 46 8.76 0.90 -1.77
CA LEU A 46 9.20 -0.37 -1.24
C LEU A 46 8.63 -1.52 -2.07
N SER A 47 9.50 -2.42 -2.50
CA SER A 47 9.19 -3.61 -3.29
C SER A 47 9.51 -4.87 -2.46
N VAL A 48 8.47 -5.56 -2.00
CA VAL A 48 8.60 -6.77 -1.18
C VAL A 48 8.04 -7.97 -1.93
N ARG A 49 8.81 -9.06 -2.01
CA ARG A 49 8.30 -10.33 -2.51
C ARG A 49 7.74 -11.13 -1.34
N ASN A 50 6.56 -11.71 -1.53
CA ASN A 50 6.06 -12.67 -0.56
C ASN A 50 6.63 -14.06 -0.88
N THR A 51 7.29 -14.68 0.08
CA THR A 51 7.79 -16.05 -0.05
C THR A 51 6.72 -17.08 0.32
N ASP A 52 5.72 -16.70 1.13
CA ASP A 52 4.68 -17.59 1.62
C ASP A 52 3.28 -17.00 1.45
N PHE A 53 2.51 -17.54 0.50
CA PHE A 53 1.15 -17.06 0.17
C PHE A 53 0.11 -17.45 1.21
N ALA A 54 0.39 -18.46 2.04
CA ALA A 54 -0.53 -18.88 3.09
C ALA A 54 -0.57 -17.86 4.25
N GLU A 55 0.50 -17.09 4.43
CA GLU A 55 0.63 -16.13 5.53
C GLU A 55 0.32 -14.69 5.09
N ALA A 56 -0.27 -13.93 6.00
CA ALA A 56 -0.43 -12.49 5.81
C ALA A 56 0.93 -11.81 5.69
N LEU A 57 1.11 -10.96 4.67
CA LEU A 57 2.34 -10.21 4.47
C LEU A 57 2.37 -9.03 5.46
N GLN A 58 3.14 -9.16 6.53
CA GLN A 58 3.41 -8.11 7.51
C GLN A 58 4.73 -7.42 7.18
N ILE A 59 4.67 -6.11 6.96
CA ILE A 59 5.84 -5.29 6.66
C ILE A 59 6.04 -4.30 7.79
N LYS A 60 7.30 -4.15 8.20
CA LYS A 60 7.72 -3.15 9.16
C LYS A 60 8.92 -2.40 8.61
N VAL A 61 8.79 -1.07 8.57
CA VAL A 61 9.79 -0.14 8.05
C VAL A 61 10.22 0.77 9.19
N THR A 62 11.51 0.74 9.52
CA THR A 62 12.10 1.60 10.53
C THR A 62 12.91 2.69 9.87
N LEU A 63 12.59 3.93 10.20
CA LEU A 63 13.18 5.15 9.69
C LEU A 63 13.88 5.91 10.82
N SER A 64 14.89 6.71 10.48
CA SER A 64 15.62 7.57 11.41
C SER A 64 15.66 8.99 10.90
N MET A 65 15.43 9.93 11.80
CA MET A 65 15.56 11.35 11.54
C MET A 65 16.28 12.08 12.66
N ARG A 66 16.93 13.18 12.29
CA ARG A 66 17.57 14.09 13.24
C ARG A 66 16.56 15.03 13.85
N GLY A 67 16.68 15.26 15.14
CA GLY A 67 15.79 16.15 15.88
C GLY A 67 14.47 15.50 16.30
N LYS A 68 13.60 16.32 16.87
CA LYS A 68 12.28 15.91 17.37
C LYS A 68 11.23 16.09 16.27
N PRO A 69 10.22 15.21 16.17
CA PRO A 69 9.10 15.42 15.26
C PRO A 69 8.41 16.76 15.56
N THR A 70 8.16 17.54 14.52
CA THR A 70 7.41 18.80 14.60
C THR A 70 5.92 18.59 14.32
N THR A 71 5.53 17.40 13.87
CA THR A 71 4.15 17.04 13.51
C THR A 71 3.72 15.77 14.24
N SER A 72 2.42 15.63 14.48
CA SER A 72 1.82 14.38 14.96
C SER A 72 1.77 13.29 13.88
N TYR A 73 1.77 13.70 12.61
CA TYR A 73 1.89 12.79 11.49
C TYR A 73 3.33 12.27 11.36
N LEU A 74 3.51 10.96 11.56
CA LEU A 74 4.81 10.28 11.49
C LEU A 74 5.03 9.51 10.17
N GLY A 75 4.11 9.63 9.22
CA GLY A 75 4.13 8.86 7.97
C GLY A 75 3.18 7.66 7.99
N GLU A 76 3.06 7.00 6.85
CA GLU A 76 2.21 5.83 6.67
C GLU A 76 2.72 4.92 5.57
N ILE A 77 2.23 3.68 5.56
CA ILE A 77 2.49 2.70 4.49
C ILE A 77 1.20 2.55 3.69
N GLU A 78 1.26 2.90 2.42
CA GLU A 78 0.17 2.75 1.45
C GLU A 78 0.49 1.61 0.48
N LEU A 79 -0.47 0.73 0.25
CA LEU A 79 -0.35 -0.35 -0.74
C LEU A 79 -0.64 0.20 -2.15
N LEU A 80 0.33 0.10 -3.07
CA LEU A 80 0.16 0.55 -4.46
C LEU A 80 -0.36 -0.57 -5.38
N SER A 81 0.03 -1.80 -5.09
CA SER A 81 -0.37 -2.95 -5.88
C SER A 81 -1.85 -3.28 -5.64
N ARG A 82 -2.67 -3.30 -6.71
CA ARG A 82 -4.09 -3.69 -6.69
C ARG A 82 -4.31 -5.00 -7.46
N GLY A 83 -5.28 -5.83 -7.06
CA GLY A 83 -5.73 -7.02 -7.81
C GLY A 83 -5.32 -8.38 -7.22
N GLN A 84 -5.47 -9.45 -8.01
CA GLN A 84 -4.96 -10.79 -7.70
C GLN A 84 -3.46 -10.85 -8.00
N PHE A 85 -2.70 -11.52 -7.14
CA PHE A 85 -1.24 -11.57 -7.24
C PHE A 85 -0.75 -12.98 -7.49
N HIS A 86 0.02 -13.12 -8.56
CA HIS A 86 0.77 -14.34 -8.82
C HIS A 86 2.03 -14.39 -7.95
N SER A 87 2.49 -15.61 -7.68
CA SER A 87 3.49 -15.92 -6.67
C SER A 87 4.87 -15.28 -6.87
N ASN A 88 5.15 -14.67 -8.03
CA ASN A 88 6.47 -14.14 -8.34
C ASN A 88 6.51 -12.62 -8.53
N VAL A 89 5.38 -11.93 -8.35
CA VAL A 89 5.31 -10.48 -8.54
C VAL A 89 5.53 -9.76 -7.20
N PRO A 90 6.48 -8.80 -7.13
CA PRO A 90 6.67 -8.03 -5.91
C PRO A 90 5.46 -7.13 -5.62
N VAL A 91 5.11 -7.05 -4.35
CA VAL A 91 4.11 -6.12 -3.83
C VAL A 91 4.78 -4.77 -3.60
N LEU A 92 4.18 -3.73 -4.16
CA LEU A 92 4.69 -2.36 -4.11
C LEU A 92 3.94 -1.56 -3.04
N TYR A 93 4.71 -0.84 -2.23
CA TYR A 93 4.22 0.04 -1.18
C TYR A 93 4.80 1.45 -1.36
N LYS A 94 3.97 2.47 -1.12
CA LYS A 94 4.39 3.87 -0.97
C LYS A 94 4.55 4.15 0.52
N ILE A 95 5.75 4.53 0.93
CA ILE A 95 6.09 4.94 2.29
C ILE A 95 6.04 6.46 2.32
N LYS A 96 5.01 7.03 2.92
CA LYS A 96 4.93 8.48 3.11
C LYS A 96 5.72 8.85 4.36
N PHE A 97 6.49 9.92 4.26
CA PHE A 97 7.31 10.40 5.37
C PHE A 97 6.57 11.48 6.16
N PRO A 98 6.99 11.77 7.40
CA PRO A 98 6.60 13.00 8.09
C PRO A 98 6.86 14.23 7.21
N LYS A 99 6.05 15.28 7.39
CA LYS A 99 6.22 16.55 6.67
C LYS A 99 7.42 17.33 7.23
N THR A 100 8.61 16.88 6.88
CA THR A 100 9.90 17.50 7.23
C THR A 100 10.63 17.97 5.98
N HIS A 101 11.58 18.90 6.13
CA HIS A 101 12.36 19.42 5.01
C HIS A 101 13.18 18.35 4.27
N PHE A 102 13.59 17.30 4.96
CA PHE A 102 14.39 16.21 4.41
C PHE A 102 13.76 14.85 4.73
N PRO A 103 13.83 13.88 3.80
CA PRO A 103 13.34 12.54 4.06
C PRO A 103 14.22 11.82 5.11
N PRO A 104 13.60 10.99 5.97
CA PRO A 104 14.34 10.21 6.97
C PRO A 104 15.17 9.09 6.32
N LYS A 105 16.23 8.66 7.00
CA LYS A 105 17.05 7.51 6.60
C LYS A 105 16.35 6.19 6.87
N LEU A 106 16.51 5.22 5.97
CA LEU A 106 16.05 3.86 6.17
C LEU A 106 17.01 3.09 7.09
N LEU A 107 16.52 2.59 8.23
CA LEU A 107 17.29 1.76 9.15
C LEU A 107 17.11 0.28 8.91
N HIS A 108 15.86 -0.16 8.79
CA HIS A 108 15.58 -1.58 8.62
C HIS A 108 14.23 -1.76 7.93
N VAL A 109 14.13 -2.83 7.14
CA VAL A 109 12.86 -3.34 6.64
C VAL A 109 12.75 -4.81 6.98
N THR A 110 11.63 -5.21 7.55
CA THR A 110 11.27 -6.62 7.75
C THR A 110 9.99 -6.96 7.01
N ALA A 111 9.95 -8.16 6.44
CA ALA A 111 8.76 -8.80 5.88
C ALA A 111 8.54 -10.13 6.63
N ASN A 112 7.37 -10.33 7.24
CA ASN A 112 7.04 -11.49 8.08
C ASN A 112 8.17 -11.82 9.07
N ASN A 113 8.59 -10.80 9.84
CA ASN A 113 9.69 -10.87 10.80
C ASN A 113 11.10 -11.17 10.23
N HIS A 114 11.25 -11.35 8.92
CA HIS A 114 12.55 -11.54 8.27
C HIS A 114 13.13 -10.21 7.80
N VAL A 115 14.38 -9.93 8.18
CA VAL A 115 15.07 -8.70 7.81
C VAL A 115 15.48 -8.78 6.34
N ILE A 116 14.91 -7.89 5.52
CA ILE A 116 15.21 -7.82 4.08
C ILE A 116 16.08 -6.61 3.72
N CYS A 117 16.23 -5.65 4.65
CA CYS A 117 17.10 -4.51 4.46
C CYS A 117 17.62 -3.97 5.79
N VAL A 118 18.89 -3.57 5.82
CA VAL A 118 19.54 -2.95 6.98
C VAL A 118 20.37 -1.76 6.52
N GLY A 119 20.22 -0.63 7.20
CA GLY A 119 20.95 0.61 7.01
C GLY A 119 21.53 1.15 8.31
N GLN A 120 22.20 2.29 8.22
CA GLN A 120 22.84 2.93 9.35
C GLN A 120 22.00 4.09 9.89
N SER A 121 22.00 4.23 11.22
CA SER A 121 21.34 5.33 11.90
C SER A 121 22.03 6.67 11.67
N ASP A 122 21.24 7.74 11.76
CA ASP A 122 21.81 9.07 11.89
C ASP A 122 22.63 9.18 13.19
N LEU A 123 23.76 9.86 13.07
CA LEU A 123 24.59 10.28 14.19
C LEU A 123 24.19 11.71 14.54
N SER A 124 23.47 11.88 15.64
CA SER A 124 23.08 13.18 16.17
C SER A 124 22.86 13.10 17.67
N ILE A 125 22.92 14.25 18.34
CA ILE A 125 22.57 14.38 19.76
C ILE A 125 21.09 14.07 20.04
N PHE A 126 20.22 14.28 19.04
CA PHE A 126 18.82 13.92 19.09
C PHE A 126 18.48 13.14 17.83
N VAL A 127 18.11 11.87 18.00
CA VAL A 127 17.67 10.99 16.92
C VAL A 127 16.28 10.49 17.27
N THR A 128 15.37 10.62 16.32
CA THR A 128 14.04 10.00 16.40
C THR A 128 14.01 8.79 15.47
N GLN A 129 13.52 7.67 16.00
CA GLN A 129 13.21 6.47 15.22
C GLN A 129 11.71 6.38 15.02
N ILE A 130 11.30 6.13 13.78
CA ILE A 130 9.91 5.99 13.39
C ILE A 130 9.73 4.58 12.85
N GLN A 131 8.83 3.81 13.45
CA GLN A 131 8.48 2.48 12.98
C GLN A 131 7.08 2.50 12.41
N LEU A 132 6.98 2.21 11.11
CA LEU A 132 5.71 2.04 10.41
C LEU A 132 5.47 0.56 10.19
N GLU A 133 4.23 0.11 10.41
CA GLU A 133 3.85 -1.30 10.26
C GLU A 133 2.56 -1.41 9.44
N HIS A 134 2.50 -2.41 8.57
CA HIS A 134 1.34 -2.69 7.74
C HIS A 134 1.19 -4.20 7.53
N THR A 135 -0.01 -4.71 7.73
CA THR A 135 -0.32 -6.13 7.54
C THR A 135 -1.34 -6.29 6.44
N ARG A 136 -0.98 -7.06 5.41
CA ARG A 136 -1.86 -7.43 4.32
C ARG A 136 -2.30 -8.88 4.48
N LYS A 137 -3.61 -9.11 4.69
CA LYS A 137 -4.20 -10.45 4.73
C LYS A 137 -4.58 -10.91 3.32
N PHE A 138 -4.27 -12.16 2.98
CA PHE A 138 -4.73 -12.79 1.75
C PHE A 138 -6.07 -13.47 2.04
N THR A 139 -7.09 -13.16 1.23
CA THR A 139 -8.35 -13.90 1.22
C THR A 139 -8.29 -14.84 0.03
N PHE A 140 -8.21 -16.14 0.29
CA PHE A 140 -8.41 -17.14 -0.73
C PHE A 140 -9.91 -17.15 -1.06
N ILE A 141 -10.27 -16.71 -2.26
CA ILE A 141 -11.56 -17.06 -2.84
C ILE A 141 -11.30 -18.46 -3.39
N GLY A 142 -11.83 -19.49 -2.71
CA GLY A 142 -11.87 -20.82 -3.28
C GLY A 142 -12.67 -20.71 -4.57
N ASP A 143 -12.15 -21.27 -5.65
CA ASP A 143 -12.98 -21.59 -6.80
C ASP A 143 -13.96 -22.66 -6.30
N ASP A 144 -15.11 -22.24 -5.78
CA ASP A 144 -16.23 -23.16 -5.57
C ASP A 144 -16.64 -23.63 -6.98
N GLU A 145 -16.08 -24.76 -7.40
CA GLU A 145 -16.54 -25.52 -8.53
C GLU A 145 -18.02 -25.82 -8.29
N PRO A 146 -18.96 -25.32 -9.12
CA PRO A 146 -20.34 -25.73 -9.02
C PRO A 146 -20.38 -27.22 -9.35
N SER A 147 -20.54 -28.02 -8.31
CA SER A 147 -20.70 -29.47 -8.43
C SER A 147 -22.05 -29.73 -9.11
N ASP A 148 -22.01 -29.85 -10.44
CA ASP A 148 -23.05 -30.48 -11.25
C ASP A 148 -23.09 -31.98 -10.91
N ILE A 149 -23.60 -32.31 -9.72
CA ILE A 149 -24.03 -33.65 -9.36
C ILE A 149 -25.55 -33.60 -9.28
N LEU A 150 -26.19 -33.95 -10.40
CA LEU A 150 -27.61 -34.27 -10.47
C LEU A 150 -27.85 -35.60 -9.72
N PRO A 151 -28.61 -35.66 -8.61
CA PRO A 151 -29.08 -36.92 -8.08
C PRO A 151 -30.35 -37.30 -8.86
N GLY A 152 -30.26 -38.39 -9.60
CA GLY A 152 -31.39 -39.00 -10.29
C GLY A 152 -32.50 -39.47 -9.33
N HIS A 153 -33.72 -39.38 -9.85
CA HIS A 153 -34.94 -40.07 -9.42
C HIS A 153 -35.40 -39.92 -7.96
N ALA A 154 -36.35 -39.01 -7.74
CA ALA A 154 -37.46 -39.25 -6.83
C ALA A 154 -38.76 -39.26 -7.65
N GLN A 155 -39.35 -40.45 -7.80
CA GLN A 155 -40.71 -40.62 -8.29
C GLN A 155 -41.66 -40.00 -7.25
N PHE A 156 -42.47 -39.03 -7.65
CA PHE A 156 -43.61 -38.59 -6.85
C PHE A 156 -44.89 -38.89 -7.64
N SER A 157 -45.63 -39.88 -7.17
CA SER A 157 -46.95 -40.25 -7.68
C SER A 157 -47.91 -39.07 -7.55
N ALA A 158 -48.54 -38.71 -8.66
CA ALA A 158 -49.70 -37.84 -8.68
C ALA A 158 -50.92 -38.63 -8.19
N THR A 159 -51.59 -38.11 -7.16
CA THR A 159 -52.96 -38.52 -6.82
C THR A 159 -53.88 -37.35 -7.16
N LEU A 160 -54.76 -37.58 -8.13
CA LEU A 160 -55.88 -36.72 -8.48
C LEU A 160 -56.85 -36.60 -7.30
N MET A 161 -57.17 -35.36 -6.92
CA MET A 161 -58.45 -35.02 -6.30
C MET A 161 -59.00 -33.83 -7.10
N GLU A 162 -59.99 -34.14 -7.92
CA GLU A 162 -61.00 -33.21 -8.41
C GLU A 162 -61.75 -32.67 -7.19
N ASP A 163 -62.07 -31.38 -7.15
CA ASP A 163 -63.34 -30.87 -6.62
C ASP A 163 -63.51 -29.39 -7.01
N GLU A 164 -64.53 -29.22 -7.85
CA GLU A 164 -65.56 -28.19 -7.87
C GLU A 164 -65.22 -26.72 -8.23
N GLU A 165 -65.80 -26.32 -9.37
CA GLU A 165 -66.02 -24.95 -9.86
C GLU A 165 -66.91 -24.14 -8.90
N GLU A 166 -66.63 -22.84 -8.73
CA GLU A 166 -67.69 -21.84 -8.64
C GLU A 166 -67.20 -20.47 -9.13
N ASP A 167 -68.13 -19.75 -9.75
CA ASP A 167 -67.97 -18.71 -10.76
C ASP A 167 -67.60 -17.29 -10.25
N ASP A 168 -67.31 -16.43 -11.24
CA ASP A 168 -67.54 -14.99 -11.30
C ASP A 168 -66.55 -14.02 -10.60
N ASP A 169 -65.72 -13.34 -11.41
CA ASP A 169 -65.98 -11.95 -11.83
C ASP A 169 -64.74 -11.31 -12.52
N ASP A 170 -64.99 -10.74 -13.70
CA ASP A 170 -64.08 -9.92 -14.50
C ASP A 170 -63.52 -8.72 -13.71
N ILE A 171 -62.33 -8.20 -14.07
CA ILE A 171 -62.10 -6.79 -14.49
C ILE A 171 -60.65 -6.60 -15.00
N ALA A 172 -60.57 -5.80 -16.05
CA ALA A 172 -59.51 -5.52 -16.99
C ALA A 172 -58.24 -4.78 -16.48
N PHE A 173 -57.13 -5.09 -17.16
CA PHE A 173 -56.21 -4.20 -17.88
C PHE A 173 -55.76 -2.88 -17.23
N LEU A 174 -54.44 -2.70 -17.07
CA LEU A 174 -53.70 -1.55 -17.64
C LEU A 174 -52.19 -1.73 -17.49
N SER A 175 -51.55 -1.96 -18.63
CA SER A 175 -50.15 -1.61 -18.89
C SER A 175 -50.00 -0.09 -18.87
N THR A 176 -48.97 0.43 -18.19
CA THR A 176 -48.45 1.77 -18.46
C THR A 176 -46.92 1.75 -18.45
N ASP A 177 -46.38 1.86 -19.67
CA ASP A 177 -45.05 2.40 -19.95
C ASP A 177 -44.92 3.81 -19.35
N THR A 178 -43.75 4.17 -18.83
CA THR A 178 -43.21 5.52 -19.05
C THR A 178 -41.69 5.58 -18.89
N LYS A 179 -41.06 5.65 -20.06
CA LYS A 179 -39.73 6.15 -20.39
C LYS A 179 -39.48 7.55 -19.82
N PHE A 180 -38.34 7.79 -19.18
CA PHE A 180 -37.87 9.15 -18.88
C PHE A 180 -36.53 9.42 -19.58
N SER A 181 -36.56 10.43 -20.46
CA SER A 181 -35.44 10.92 -21.29
C SER A 181 -34.36 11.60 -20.47
N ALA A 182 -33.13 11.45 -20.93
CA ALA A 182 -32.02 12.36 -20.63
C ALA A 182 -32.19 13.66 -21.43
N GLU A 183 -31.98 14.80 -20.77
CA GLU A 183 -31.87 16.10 -21.41
C GLU A 183 -30.54 16.78 -21.04
N HIS A 184 -30.13 17.63 -21.96
CA HIS A 184 -28.79 18.10 -22.29
C HIS A 184 -28.71 19.59 -21.97
N LEU A 185 -27.62 20.01 -21.30
CA LEU A 185 -26.86 21.29 -21.35
C LEU A 185 -27.60 22.64 -21.51
N PRO A 186 -27.07 23.71 -20.90
CA PRO A 186 -25.95 24.44 -21.51
C PRO A 186 -24.65 24.48 -20.70
#